data_AF-F0T6F9-F1
#
_entry.id   AF-F0T6F9-F1
#
_cell.length_a   1.000
_cell.length_b   1.000
_cell.length_c   1.000
_cell.angle_alpha   90.00
_cell.angle_beta   90.00
_cell.angle_gamma   90.00
#
_symmetry.space_group_name_H-M   'P 1'
#
loop_
_entity.id
_entity.type
_entity.pdbx_description
1 polymer ?
#
loop_
_entity_poly.entity_id
_entity_poly.type
_entity_poly.pdbx_seq_one_letter_code
_entity_poly.pdbx_strand_id
1 'polypeptide(L)'
;MKKSHNQSLDQYWKLDDQQLNTPDHDAMLLWILKPGNLKKLITSRSSESENWDWKNVKIHAEEYIVSNSGFRVGAPDIIFLVPHYICKTCKTTHNDTNSCPNCNSEDIAPHPDHEHHYDRYFVEIKPKIENFGTTLRQLKLFISYGYDDRAYLFTKDLRFKAEFEGQGIKVLHQSSVQSSF
;
A
#
# COMPACT_ATOMS: atom_id res chain seq x y z
N MET A 1 22.36 -38.38 2.00
CA MET A 1 22.03 -37.16 1.23
C MET A 1 21.94 -36.00 2.20
N LYS A 2 22.81 -34.97 2.08
CA LYS A 2 22.74 -33.76 2.92
C LYS A 2 21.48 -32.98 2.53
N LYS A 3 20.55 -32.77 3.48
CA LYS A 3 19.39 -31.89 3.30
C LYS A 3 19.90 -30.49 2.95
N SER A 4 19.50 -29.95 1.80
CA SER A 4 19.74 -28.54 1.52
C SER A 4 18.96 -27.72 2.55
N HIS A 5 19.68 -26.90 3.31
CA HIS A 5 19.08 -25.83 4.07
C HIS A 5 18.61 -24.79 3.05
N ASN A 6 17.36 -24.89 2.60
CA ASN A 6 16.73 -23.80 1.88
C ASN A 6 16.48 -22.70 2.92
N GLN A 7 17.51 -21.90 3.20
CA GLN A 7 17.32 -20.63 3.88
C GLN A 7 16.41 -19.79 2.98
N SER A 8 15.29 -19.30 3.52
CA SER A 8 14.52 -18.28 2.80
C SER A 8 15.42 -17.08 2.53
N LEU A 9 15.14 -16.32 1.47
CA LEU A 9 15.87 -15.09 1.16
C LEU A 9 15.93 -14.16 2.40
N ASP A 10 14.87 -14.16 3.20
CA ASP A 10 14.77 -13.42 4.47
C ASP A 10 15.78 -13.87 5.53
N GLN A 11 16.00 -15.20 5.67
CA GLN A 11 17.02 -15.75 6.58
C GLN A 11 18.44 -15.46 6.08
N TYR A 12 18.66 -15.46 4.76
CA TYR A 12 19.96 -15.15 4.17
C TYR A 12 20.30 -13.65 4.31
N TRP A 13 19.28 -12.78 4.29
CA TRP A 13 19.43 -11.33 4.39
C TRP A 13 19.30 -10.79 5.82
N LYS A 14 19.00 -11.65 6.81
CA LYS A 14 18.67 -11.23 8.19
C LYS A 14 17.61 -10.11 8.21
N LEU A 15 16.57 -10.24 7.39
CA LEU A 15 15.41 -9.34 7.37
C LEU A 15 14.50 -9.59 8.59
N ASP A 16 15.10 -9.88 9.75
CA ASP A 16 14.37 -9.86 11.02
C ASP A 16 14.17 -8.39 11.37
N ASP A 17 13.13 -7.80 10.78
CA ASP A 17 12.75 -6.45 11.09
C ASP A 17 12.18 -6.44 12.51
N GLN A 18 13.04 -6.18 13.48
CA GLN A 18 12.70 -6.09 14.89
C GLN A 18 11.55 -5.10 15.16
N GLN A 19 11.24 -4.21 14.21
CA GLN A 19 10.12 -3.28 14.30
C GLN A 19 8.75 -3.94 14.16
N LEU A 20 8.66 -5.08 13.45
CA LEU A 20 7.42 -5.85 13.31
C LEU A 20 6.90 -6.38 14.65
N ASN A 21 7.75 -6.45 15.67
CA ASN A 21 7.43 -6.97 16.99
C ASN A 21 7.23 -5.88 18.05
N THR A 22 6.93 -4.63 17.64
CA THR A 22 6.80 -3.50 18.57
C THR A 22 5.33 -3.11 18.81
N PRO A 23 4.93 -2.79 20.06
CA PRO A 23 3.56 -2.31 20.34
C PRO A 23 3.17 -1.07 19.54
N ASP A 24 4.13 -0.22 19.21
CA ASP A 24 3.91 0.96 18.38
C ASP A 24 3.58 0.60 16.92
N HIS A 25 4.23 -0.42 16.38
CA HIS A 25 3.93 -0.95 15.05
C HIS A 25 2.53 -1.55 15.02
N ASP A 26 2.21 -2.43 15.97
CA ASP A 26 0.88 -3.06 16.07
C ASP A 26 -0.23 -2.02 16.20
N ALA A 27 -0.01 -0.99 17.01
CA ALA A 27 -0.98 0.09 17.16
C ALA A 27 -1.22 0.84 15.84
N MET A 28 -0.16 1.10 15.07
CA MET A 28 -0.27 1.74 13.75
C MET A 28 -1.00 0.84 12.76
N LEU A 29 -0.64 -0.45 12.68
CA LEU A 29 -1.25 -1.45 11.81
C LEU A 29 -2.75 -1.59 12.09
N LEU A 30 -3.12 -1.86 13.35
CA LEU A 30 -4.53 -1.98 13.77
C LEU A 30 -5.33 -0.70 13.53
N TRP A 31 -4.69 0.47 13.63
CA TRP A 31 -5.33 1.74 13.35
C TRP A 31 -5.65 1.90 11.86
N ILE A 32 -4.69 1.62 10.97
CA ILE A 32 -4.87 1.83 9.53
C ILE A 32 -5.74 0.74 8.86
N LEU A 33 -5.83 -0.47 9.45
CA LEU A 33 -6.73 -1.54 8.97
C LEU A 33 -8.21 -1.13 8.98
N LYS A 34 -8.58 -0.08 9.74
CA LYS A 34 -9.93 0.49 9.68
C LYS A 34 -10.11 1.26 8.37
N PRO A 35 -11.06 0.89 7.49
CA PRO A 35 -11.19 1.52 6.16
C PRO A 35 -11.32 3.05 6.17
N GLY A 36 -12.00 3.61 7.18
CA GLY A 36 -12.12 5.08 7.33
C GLY A 36 -10.78 5.78 7.62
N ASN A 37 -9.88 5.12 8.35
CA ASN A 37 -8.56 5.66 8.67
C ASN A 37 -7.63 5.58 7.46
N LEU A 38 -7.63 4.44 6.74
CA LEU A 38 -6.92 4.31 5.47
C LEU A 38 -7.38 5.38 4.49
N LYS A 39 -8.71 5.53 4.28
CA LYS A 39 -9.28 6.58 3.43
C LYS A 39 -8.74 7.94 3.80
N LYS A 40 -8.86 8.33 5.08
CA LYS A 40 -8.40 9.63 5.58
C LYS A 40 -6.92 9.88 5.31
N LEU A 41 -6.06 8.87 5.50
CA LEU A 41 -4.63 9.00 5.21
C LEU A 41 -4.36 9.18 3.72
N ILE A 42 -4.94 8.32 2.88
CA ILE A 42 -4.64 8.30 1.44
C ILE A 42 -5.19 9.56 0.75
N THR A 43 -6.41 9.99 1.07
CA THR A 43 -7.01 11.21 0.49
C THR A 43 -6.27 12.48 0.89
N SER A 44 -5.54 12.48 2.01
CA SER A 44 -4.69 13.61 2.39
C SER A 44 -3.44 13.78 1.50
N ARG A 45 -3.12 12.78 0.67
CA ARG A 45 -1.91 12.74 -0.16
C ARG A 45 -2.18 12.53 -1.66
N SER A 46 -3.36 12.06 -2.04
CA SER A 46 -3.72 11.84 -3.44
C SER A 46 -5.13 12.36 -3.70
N SER A 47 -5.26 13.43 -4.50
CA SER A 47 -6.56 13.99 -4.88
C SER A 47 -7.39 13.00 -5.71
N GLU A 48 -6.74 12.15 -6.51
CA GLU A 48 -7.41 11.09 -7.26
C GLU A 48 -8.19 10.14 -6.34
N SER A 49 -7.63 9.85 -5.17
CA SER A 49 -8.22 8.90 -4.23
C SER A 49 -9.52 9.38 -3.58
N GLU A 50 -9.87 10.66 -3.71
CA GLU A 50 -11.18 11.17 -3.29
C GLU A 50 -12.32 10.51 -4.07
N ASN A 51 -12.07 10.15 -5.32
CA ASN A 51 -13.05 9.58 -6.24
C ASN A 51 -13.02 8.05 -6.28
N TRP A 52 -12.24 7.39 -5.45
CA TRP A 52 -12.25 5.94 -5.41
C TRP A 52 -13.55 5.41 -4.77
N ASP A 53 -14.02 4.26 -5.25
CA ASP A 53 -15.11 3.55 -4.59
C ASP A 53 -14.62 2.83 -3.33
N TRP A 54 -14.46 3.62 -2.27
CA TRP A 54 -14.05 3.19 -0.95
C TRP A 54 -14.93 2.12 -0.30
N LYS A 55 -16.17 1.92 -0.79
CA LYS A 55 -17.02 0.82 -0.29
C LYS A 55 -16.52 -0.54 -0.77
N ASN A 56 -15.85 -0.57 -1.93
CA ASN A 56 -15.34 -1.77 -2.56
C ASN A 56 -13.81 -1.89 -2.51
N VAL A 57 -13.13 -0.96 -1.82
CA VAL A 57 -11.71 -1.10 -1.49
C VAL A 57 -11.52 -2.28 -0.54
N LYS A 58 -10.64 -3.21 -0.90
CA LYS A 58 -10.28 -4.36 -0.06
C LYS A 58 -8.95 -4.10 0.61
N ILE A 59 -8.80 -4.51 1.86
CA ILE A 59 -7.58 -4.35 2.64
C ILE A 59 -7.10 -5.74 3.06
N HIS A 60 -5.85 -6.04 2.75
CA HIS A 60 -5.16 -7.28 3.03
C HIS A 60 -3.91 -6.94 3.86
N ALA A 61 -3.61 -7.74 4.87
CA ALA A 61 -2.41 -7.59 5.68
C ALA A 61 -1.46 -8.76 5.40
N GLU A 62 -0.15 -8.48 5.37
CA GLU A 62 0.91 -9.49 5.28
C GLU A 62 0.81 -10.45 4.09
N GLU A 63 0.25 -9.97 2.97
CA GLU A 63 0.20 -10.74 1.74
C GLU A 63 1.46 -10.55 0.90
N TYR A 64 1.87 -11.60 0.19
CA TYR A 64 3.00 -11.50 -0.72
C TYR A 64 2.62 -10.78 -2.01
N ILE A 65 3.49 -9.89 -2.48
CA ILE A 65 3.29 -9.14 -3.74
C ILE A 65 3.33 -10.10 -4.93
N VAL A 66 4.22 -11.10 -4.85
CA VAL A 66 4.29 -12.23 -5.76
C VAL A 66 4.25 -13.52 -4.95
N SER A 67 3.32 -14.41 -5.29
CA SER A 67 3.23 -15.76 -4.75
C SER A 67 2.89 -16.71 -5.88
N ASN A 68 3.89 -17.44 -6.39
CA ASN A 68 3.66 -18.46 -7.41
C ASN A 68 4.64 -19.63 -7.23
N SER A 69 4.13 -20.86 -7.23
CA SER A 69 4.93 -22.09 -7.32
C SER A 69 6.08 -22.17 -6.29
N GLY A 70 5.83 -21.68 -5.07
CA GLY A 70 6.82 -21.66 -3.98
C GLY A 70 7.78 -20.47 -3.97
N PHE A 71 7.73 -19.60 -4.98
CA PHE A 71 8.43 -18.32 -5.01
C PHE A 71 7.56 -17.23 -4.37
N ARG A 72 8.12 -16.53 -3.38
CA ARG A 72 7.46 -15.46 -2.63
C ARG A 72 8.35 -14.23 -2.62
N VAL A 73 7.79 -13.06 -2.93
CA VAL A 73 8.54 -11.80 -2.95
C VAL A 73 7.75 -10.69 -2.30
N GLY A 74 8.41 -10.05 -1.33
CA GLY A 74 7.92 -8.89 -0.59
C GLY A 74 6.67 -9.20 0.23
N ALA A 75 6.66 -8.78 1.47
CA ALA A 75 5.48 -8.86 2.32
C ALA A 75 5.29 -7.47 2.94
N PRO A 76 4.69 -6.52 2.20
CA PRO A 76 4.31 -5.23 2.78
C PRO A 76 3.33 -5.47 3.93
N ASP A 77 3.33 -4.57 4.91
CA ASP A 77 2.41 -4.68 6.04
C ASP A 77 0.95 -4.65 5.58
N ILE A 78 0.65 -3.84 4.56
CA ILE A 78 -0.69 -3.74 3.97
C ILE A 78 -0.63 -3.70 2.45
N ILE A 79 -1.50 -4.49 1.84
CA ILE A 79 -1.93 -4.36 0.45
C ILE A 79 -3.39 -3.90 0.45
N PHE A 80 -3.71 -2.83 -0.27
CA PHE A 80 -5.11 -2.49 -0.53
C PHE A 80 -5.42 -2.45 -2.02
N LEU A 81 -6.63 -2.88 -2.36
CA LEU A 81 -7.10 -3.08 -3.71
C LEU A 81 -8.17 -2.04 -4.03
N VAL A 82 -7.94 -1.22 -5.04
CA VAL A 82 -8.87 -0.19 -5.51
C VAL A 82 -9.55 -0.68 -6.79
N PRO A 83 -10.87 -0.52 -6.95
CA PRO A 83 -11.54 -0.88 -8.20
C PRO A 83 -10.91 -0.18 -9.41
N HIS A 84 -10.73 -0.93 -10.50
CA HIS A 84 -9.89 -0.52 -11.63
C HIS A 84 -10.61 0.35 -12.68
N TYR A 85 -11.93 0.23 -12.83
CA TYR A 85 -12.62 0.95 -13.89
C TYR A 85 -12.93 2.38 -13.47
N ILE A 86 -12.60 3.35 -14.31
CA ILE A 86 -12.88 4.77 -14.08
C ILE A 86 -14.01 5.22 -15.00
N CYS A 87 -15.05 5.81 -14.42
CA CYS A 87 -16.04 6.55 -15.20
C CYS A 87 -15.44 7.88 -15.67
N LYS A 88 -15.37 8.11 -16.98
CA LYS A 88 -14.80 9.36 -17.52
C LYS A 88 -15.65 10.60 -17.23
N THR A 89 -16.95 10.42 -16.97
CA THR A 89 -17.91 11.49 -16.66
C THR A 89 -17.72 12.02 -15.25
N CYS A 90 -17.79 11.16 -14.23
CA CYS A 90 -17.71 11.59 -12.82
C CYS A 90 -16.36 11.27 -12.14
N LYS A 91 -15.42 10.66 -12.86
CA LYS A 91 -14.07 10.26 -12.40
C LYS A 91 -14.05 9.25 -11.25
N THR A 92 -15.19 8.65 -10.92
CA THR A 92 -15.30 7.66 -9.83
C THR A 92 -14.83 6.29 -10.30
N THR A 93 -14.10 5.56 -9.45
CA THR A 93 -13.74 4.16 -9.75
C THR A 93 -14.88 3.20 -9.42
N HIS A 94 -14.93 2.02 -10.06
CA HIS A 94 -15.90 0.95 -9.79
C HIS A 94 -15.46 -0.40 -10.36
N ASN A 95 -16.25 -1.45 -10.09
CA ASN A 95 -15.82 -2.85 -10.20
C ASN A 95 -16.16 -3.51 -11.55
N ASP A 96 -17.06 -2.91 -12.32
CA ASP A 96 -17.54 -3.43 -13.61
C ASP A 96 -17.65 -2.33 -14.67
N THR A 97 -17.93 -2.70 -15.92
CA THR A 97 -18.06 -1.78 -17.05
C THR A 97 -19.50 -1.53 -17.50
N ASN A 98 -20.49 -1.95 -16.72
CA ASN A 98 -21.89 -1.94 -17.19
C ASN A 98 -22.44 -0.52 -17.20
N SER A 99 -22.45 0.13 -16.05
CA SER A 99 -22.84 1.52 -15.90
C SER A 99 -22.27 2.08 -14.61
N CYS A 100 -21.88 3.35 -14.64
CA CYS A 100 -21.33 3.99 -13.45
C CYS A 100 -22.42 4.11 -12.37
N PRO A 101 -22.26 3.53 -11.18
CA PRO A 101 -23.28 3.59 -10.13
C PRO A 101 -23.51 5.00 -9.58
N ASN A 102 -22.59 5.93 -9.85
CA ASN A 102 -22.65 7.31 -9.36
C ASN A 102 -23.38 8.26 -10.32
N CYS A 103 -23.25 8.06 -11.65
CA CYS A 103 -23.80 8.97 -12.65
C CYS A 103 -24.53 8.30 -13.82
N ASN A 104 -24.70 6.97 -13.79
CA ASN A 104 -25.34 6.16 -14.83
C ASN A 104 -24.71 6.27 -16.23
N SER A 105 -23.47 6.77 -16.32
CA SER A 105 -22.72 6.86 -17.58
C SER A 105 -22.14 5.51 -17.99
N GLU A 106 -22.15 5.24 -19.28
CA GLU A 106 -21.49 4.07 -19.91
C GLU A 106 -20.06 4.39 -20.38
N ASP A 107 -19.60 5.64 -20.26
CA ASP A 107 -18.23 6.05 -20.65
C ASP A 107 -17.24 5.66 -19.55
N ILE A 108 -16.94 4.36 -19.52
CA ILE A 108 -16.09 3.70 -18.56
C ILE A 108 -14.82 3.25 -19.28
N ALA A 109 -13.67 3.56 -18.72
CA ALA A 109 -12.40 3.04 -19.19
C ALA A 109 -11.70 2.21 -18.10
N PRO A 110 -10.97 1.16 -18.48
CA PRO A 110 -9.97 0.57 -17.59
C PRO A 110 -8.91 1.62 -17.23
N HIS A 111 -8.37 1.54 -16.01
CA HIS A 111 -7.14 2.26 -15.68
C HIS A 111 -6.02 1.73 -16.61
N PRO A 112 -5.10 2.58 -17.12
CA PRO A 112 -4.15 2.21 -18.19
C PRO A 112 -3.18 1.04 -17.89
N ASP A 113 -3.19 0.45 -16.70
CA ASP A 113 -2.24 -0.58 -16.27
C ASP A 113 -2.94 -1.87 -15.81
N HIS A 114 -2.80 -2.93 -16.62
CA HIS A 114 -3.03 -4.36 -16.35
C HIS A 114 -4.44 -4.97 -16.55
N GLU A 115 -4.45 -6.28 -16.85
CA GLU A 115 -5.63 -7.16 -17.06
C GLU A 115 -6.43 -7.47 -15.77
N HIS A 116 -6.22 -6.72 -14.69
CA HIS A 116 -6.79 -7.03 -13.37
C HIS A 116 -7.95 -6.08 -13.02
N HIS A 117 -8.99 -6.62 -12.37
CA HIS A 117 -10.15 -5.82 -11.91
C HIS A 117 -9.84 -4.82 -10.79
N TYR A 118 -8.62 -4.84 -10.24
CA TYR A 118 -8.20 -3.98 -9.14
C TYR A 118 -6.77 -3.50 -9.30
N ASP A 119 -6.54 -2.24 -8.95
CA ASP A 119 -5.21 -1.68 -8.73
C ASP A 119 -4.72 -1.98 -7.32
N ARG A 120 -3.48 -2.44 -7.21
CA ARG A 120 -2.85 -2.75 -5.92
C ARG A 120 -2.00 -1.58 -5.44
N TYR A 121 -2.12 -1.29 -4.16
CA TYR A 121 -1.35 -0.28 -3.45
C TYR A 121 -0.75 -0.89 -2.18
N PHE A 122 0.38 -0.37 -1.75
CA PHE A 122 1.19 -0.95 -0.68
C PHE A 122 1.48 0.09 0.38
N VAL A 123 1.32 -0.29 1.64
CA VAL A 123 1.74 0.53 2.77
C VAL A 123 2.76 -0.26 3.58
N GLU A 124 3.93 0.33 3.73
CA GLU A 124 4.95 -0.12 4.67
C GLU A 124 4.87 0.75 5.93
N ILE A 125 4.87 0.14 7.10
CA ILE A 125 4.75 0.79 8.40
C ILE A 125 6.13 0.78 9.07
N LYS A 126 6.63 1.96 9.40
CA LYS A 126 7.86 2.13 10.19
C LYS A 126 7.62 3.17 11.26
N PRO A 127 7.31 2.80 12.52
CA PRO A 127 7.13 3.80 13.58
C PRO A 127 8.34 4.73 13.73
N LYS A 128 9.54 4.17 13.55
CA LYS A 128 10.84 4.86 13.52
C LYS A 128 11.67 4.35 12.36
N ILE A 129 12.49 5.18 11.74
CA ILE A 129 13.39 4.73 10.66
C ILE A 129 14.80 4.56 11.24
N GLU A 130 15.23 3.31 11.43
CA GLU A 130 16.58 3.00 11.92
C GLU A 130 17.63 3.17 10.82
N ASN A 131 17.32 2.71 9.61
CA ASN A 131 18.20 2.82 8.45
C ASN A 131 17.42 3.22 7.20
N PHE A 132 17.67 4.44 6.74
CA PHE A 132 17.04 4.98 5.54
C PHE A 132 17.22 4.10 4.31
N GLY A 133 18.44 3.60 4.06
CA GLY A 133 18.77 2.80 2.88
C GLY A 133 18.06 1.45 2.84
N THR A 134 17.91 0.79 4.00
CA THR A 134 17.16 -0.47 4.12
C THR A 134 15.68 -0.25 3.80
N THR A 135 15.05 0.73 4.44
CA THR A 135 13.63 1.06 4.21
C THR A 135 13.40 1.50 2.76
N LEU A 136 14.28 2.32 2.20
CA LEU A 136 14.20 2.74 0.79
C LEU A 136 14.29 1.54 -0.16
N ARG A 137 15.21 0.60 0.10
CA ARG A 137 15.36 -0.60 -0.74
C ARG A 137 14.12 -1.49 -0.69
N GLN A 138 13.50 -1.65 0.48
CA GLN A 138 12.25 -2.38 0.62
C GLN A 138 11.12 -1.72 -0.18
N LEU A 139 10.95 -0.41 -0.09
CA LEU A 139 9.94 0.32 -0.86
C LEU A 139 10.23 0.29 -2.37
N LYS A 140 11.50 0.39 -2.77
CA LYS A 140 11.92 0.28 -4.17
C LYS A 140 11.71 -1.12 -4.74
N LEU A 141 11.72 -2.17 -3.93
CA LEU A 141 11.31 -3.51 -4.37
C LEU A 141 9.88 -3.45 -4.91
N PHE A 142 8.96 -2.84 -4.17
CA PHE A 142 7.55 -2.77 -4.58
C PHE A 142 7.42 -1.99 -5.89
N ILE A 143 8.06 -0.82 -5.96
CA ILE A 143 8.09 0.03 -7.16
C ILE A 143 8.63 -0.75 -8.38
N SER A 144 9.71 -1.54 -8.21
CA SER A 144 10.32 -2.31 -9.31
C SER A 144 9.42 -3.39 -9.92
N TYR A 145 8.34 -3.79 -9.23
CA TYR A 145 7.32 -4.71 -9.75
C TYR A 145 6.21 -4.01 -10.54
N GLY A 146 6.41 -2.76 -10.95
CA GLY A 146 5.45 -1.99 -11.77
C GLY A 146 4.42 -1.24 -10.94
N TYR A 147 4.71 -0.99 -9.67
CA TYR A 147 3.82 -0.29 -8.74
C TYR A 147 4.30 1.14 -8.44
N ASP A 148 4.80 1.82 -9.47
CA ASP A 148 5.18 3.23 -9.42
C ASP A 148 4.00 4.07 -8.88
N ASP A 149 4.30 5.05 -8.02
CA ASP A 149 3.32 5.90 -7.33
C ASP A 149 2.29 5.19 -6.41
N ARG A 150 2.38 3.87 -6.25
CA ARG A 150 1.45 3.05 -5.46
C ARG A 150 2.05 2.52 -4.15
N ALA A 151 3.30 2.86 -3.85
CA ALA A 151 3.97 2.54 -2.60
C ALA A 151 3.95 3.72 -1.61
N TYR A 152 3.50 3.45 -0.39
CA TYR A 152 3.41 4.40 0.70
C TYR A 152 4.28 3.98 1.89
N LEU A 153 4.86 4.96 2.57
CA LEU A 153 5.51 4.78 3.86
C LEU A 153 4.65 5.43 4.95
N PHE A 154 4.12 4.65 5.89
CA PHE A 154 3.41 5.15 7.06
C PHE A 154 4.35 5.19 8.27
N THR A 155 4.70 6.39 8.70
CA THR A 155 5.69 6.60 9.77
C THR A 155 5.32 7.76 10.70
N LYS A 156 5.79 7.68 11.96
CA LYS A 156 5.82 8.82 12.89
C LYS A 156 7.12 9.62 12.77
N ASP A 157 8.14 9.04 12.13
CA ASP A 157 9.48 9.60 12.02
C ASP A 157 9.65 10.37 10.70
N LEU A 158 9.47 11.69 10.79
CA LEU A 158 9.48 12.56 9.62
C LEU A 158 10.87 13.08 9.22
N ARG A 159 11.94 12.62 9.89
CA ARG A 159 13.32 13.09 9.63
C ARG A 159 13.75 12.93 8.18
N PHE A 160 13.28 11.87 7.51
CA PHE A 160 13.66 11.51 6.14
C PHE A 160 12.54 11.74 5.11
N LYS A 161 11.52 12.52 5.48
CA LYS A 161 10.32 12.67 4.66
C LYS A 161 10.65 13.18 3.25
N ALA A 162 11.46 14.23 3.14
CA ALA A 162 11.79 14.86 1.86
C ALA A 162 12.61 13.92 0.96
N GLU A 163 13.47 13.11 1.56
CA GLU A 163 14.32 12.14 0.87
C GLU A 163 13.49 10.99 0.30
N PHE A 164 12.49 10.49 1.02
CA PHE A 164 11.55 9.49 0.49
C PHE A 164 10.65 10.08 -0.60
N GLU A 165 10.06 11.26 -0.37
CA GLU A 165 9.18 11.92 -1.36
C GLU A 165 9.94 12.24 -2.66
N GLY A 166 11.21 12.67 -2.57
CA GLY A 166 12.08 12.87 -3.73
C GLY A 166 12.42 11.60 -4.51
N GLN A 167 12.12 10.41 -3.96
CA GLN A 167 12.28 9.11 -4.62
C GLN A 167 10.96 8.53 -5.17
N GLY A 168 9.87 9.31 -5.14
CA GLY A 168 8.54 8.88 -5.58
C GLY A 168 7.76 8.09 -4.53
N ILE A 169 8.19 8.11 -3.26
CA ILE A 169 7.52 7.41 -2.16
C ILE A 169 6.63 8.39 -1.41
N LYS A 170 5.34 8.08 -1.30
CA LYS A 170 4.38 8.94 -0.60
C LYS A 170 4.43 8.67 0.90
N VAL A 171 4.82 9.69 1.68
CA VAL A 171 4.94 9.57 3.14
C VAL A 171 3.61 9.91 3.82
N LEU A 172 2.99 8.89 4.41
CA LEU A 172 1.82 8.96 5.27
C LEU A 172 2.28 9.19 6.70
N HIS A 173 1.56 10.04 7.42
CA HIS A 173 1.75 10.23 8.85
C HIS A 173 0.39 10.51 9.46
N GLN A 174 0.19 10.02 10.68
CA GLN A 174 -0.99 10.36 11.44
C GLN A 174 -0.75 11.78 11.96
N SER A 175 -1.30 12.77 11.27
CA SER A 175 -1.53 14.06 11.92
C SER A 175 -2.36 13.76 13.15
N SER A 176 -1.89 14.21 14.33
CA SER A 176 -2.57 14.01 15.60
C SER A 176 -4.02 14.48 15.44
N VAL A 177 -4.92 13.53 15.23
CA VAL A 177 -6.35 13.79 15.30
C VAL A 177 -6.56 14.08 16.76
N GLN A 178 -6.74 15.36 17.11
CA GLN A 178 -7.37 15.71 18.38
C GLN A 178 -8.57 14.79 18.50
N SER A 179 -8.49 13.87 19.45
CA SER A 179 -9.56 13.00 19.85
C SER A 179 -10.67 13.90 20.39
N SER A 180 -11.56 14.32 19.51
CA SER A 180 -12.86 14.83 19.90
C SER A 180 -13.62 13.62 20.44
N PHE A 181 -13.56 13.46 21.76
CA PHE A 181 -14.55 12.69 22.51
C PHE A 181 -15.94 13.32 22.33
#